data_AF-R8BUE1-F1
#
_entry.id   AF-R8BUE1-F1
#
_cell.length_a   1.000
_cell.length_b   1.000
_cell.length_c   1.000
_cell.angle_alpha   90.00
_cell.angle_beta   90.00
_cell.angle_gamma   90.00
#
_symmetry.space_group_name_H-M   'P 1'
#
loop_
_entity.id
_entity.type
_entity.pdbx_description
1 polymer ?
#
loop_
_entity_poly.entity_id
_entity_poly.type
_entity_poly.pdbx_seq_one_letter_code
_entity_poly.pdbx_strand_id
1 'polypeptide(L)'
;MPRLSDLLEYLAQPGLEDVWVLLDIKAKYMKVCRKFLPGFPITYIGFSIVYARQYLKVPNVSFNMLQKALVGGCGTRFIQDAKAAGRPIYVWTVNEEEQMEWSIEQGVDGVITDDPKLFLDVCERYKEPVDEPEAAVVKALRKKVGAKGKSPKVTKKFIINASQPASDKIFDVSAFEKFLNERIKVDGRVGNLGDTIAISQQGDGKIEIIAHNELSGRYLKYLTKKFLKKMQLRDWLRVVSTSKGVYELKFFNVVNDEADEDDE
;
A
#
# COMPACT_ATOMS: atom_id res chain seq x y z
N MET A 1 -30.00 20.61 -10.99
CA MET A 1 -29.54 19.25 -10.66
C MET A 1 -30.76 18.41 -10.32
N PRO A 2 -30.97 17.24 -10.96
CA PRO A 2 -32.05 16.33 -10.59
C PRO A 2 -31.93 15.92 -9.11
N ARG A 3 -33.06 15.75 -8.42
CA ARG A 3 -33.04 15.34 -7.01
C ARG A 3 -32.69 13.86 -6.95
N LEU A 4 -32.02 13.44 -5.88
CA LEU A 4 -31.71 12.01 -5.66
C LEU A 4 -32.98 11.14 -5.76
N SER A 5 -34.11 11.62 -5.26
CA SER A 5 -35.40 10.91 -5.40
C SER A 5 -35.78 10.62 -6.84
N ASP A 6 -35.57 11.59 -7.74
CA ASP A 6 -35.99 11.49 -9.14
C ASP A 6 -35.11 10.46 -9.89
N LEU A 7 -33.80 10.44 -9.58
CA LEU A 7 -32.87 9.43 -10.08
C LEU A 7 -33.23 8.02 -9.57
N LEU A 8 -33.57 7.89 -8.29
CA LEU A 8 -33.91 6.60 -7.70
C LEU A 8 -35.23 6.04 -8.24
N GLU A 9 -36.24 6.90 -8.46
CA GLU A 9 -37.51 6.51 -9.09
C GLU A 9 -37.31 6.06 -10.53
N TYR A 10 -36.42 6.72 -11.28
CA TYR A 10 -36.05 6.29 -12.62
C TYR A 10 -35.40 4.90 -12.64
N LEU A 11 -34.41 4.67 -11.77
CA LEU A 11 -33.68 3.40 -11.71
C LEU A 11 -34.53 2.20 -11.25
N ALA A 12 -35.61 2.45 -10.52
CA ALA A 12 -36.51 1.39 -10.07
C ALA A 12 -37.48 0.91 -11.18
N GLN A 13 -37.42 1.47 -12.38
CA GLN A 13 -38.25 1.05 -13.52
C GLN A 13 -37.79 -0.32 -14.07
N PRO A 14 -38.73 -1.17 -14.52
CA PRO A 14 -38.39 -2.45 -15.18
C PRO A 14 -37.52 -2.22 -16.43
N GLY A 15 -36.52 -3.06 -16.67
CA GLY A 15 -35.63 -2.98 -17.83
C GLY A 15 -34.31 -2.23 -17.60
N LEU A 16 -34.03 -1.77 -16.38
CA LEU A 16 -32.78 -1.10 -15.98
C LEU A 16 -31.93 -1.95 -15.03
N GLU A 17 -32.18 -3.26 -14.98
CA GLU A 17 -31.54 -4.18 -14.03
C GLU A 17 -30.01 -4.29 -14.24
N ASP A 18 -29.52 -3.98 -15.44
CA ASP A 18 -28.10 -3.99 -15.78
C ASP A 18 -27.35 -2.71 -15.32
N VAL A 19 -28.06 -1.70 -14.81
CA VAL A 19 -27.47 -0.41 -14.44
C VAL A 19 -27.01 -0.43 -12.98
N TRP A 20 -25.70 -0.39 -12.78
CA TRP A 20 -25.08 -0.33 -11.46
C TRP A 20 -24.91 1.12 -11.00
N VAL A 21 -25.44 1.45 -9.83
CA VAL A 21 -25.40 2.80 -9.29
C VAL A 21 -24.65 2.84 -7.96
N LEU A 22 -23.41 3.35 -8.02
CA LEU A 22 -22.59 3.67 -6.85
C LEU A 22 -22.89 5.09 -6.40
N LEU A 23 -23.37 5.23 -5.16
CA LEU A 23 -23.72 6.52 -4.59
C LEU A 23 -22.86 6.80 -3.36
N ASP A 24 -22.23 7.97 -3.30
CA ASP A 24 -21.66 8.52 -2.07
C ASP A 24 -22.79 9.08 -1.18
N ILE A 25 -23.39 8.21 -0.38
CA ILE A 25 -24.60 8.50 0.39
C ILE A 25 -24.23 8.92 1.82
N LYS A 26 -24.52 10.18 2.17
CA LYS A 26 -24.49 10.65 3.57
C LYS A 26 -25.61 9.98 4.38
N ALA A 27 -25.36 9.71 5.67
CA ALA A 27 -26.30 9.07 6.59
C ALA A 27 -27.75 9.57 6.52
N LYS A 28 -27.95 10.88 6.33
CA LYS A 28 -29.28 11.52 6.24
C LYS A 28 -30.16 10.98 5.09
N TYR A 29 -29.55 10.43 4.04
CA TYR A 29 -30.24 9.91 2.87
C TYR A 29 -30.60 8.42 2.99
N MET A 30 -30.15 7.71 4.04
CA MET A 30 -30.45 6.28 4.23
C MET A 30 -31.95 5.98 4.29
N LYS A 31 -32.76 6.89 4.84
CA LYS A 31 -34.23 6.75 4.86
C LYS A 31 -34.82 6.75 3.44
N VAL A 32 -34.28 7.59 2.56
CA VAL A 32 -34.69 7.70 1.16
C VAL A 32 -34.26 6.44 0.40
N CYS A 33 -33.01 6.03 0.56
CA CYS A 33 -32.49 4.81 -0.09
C CYS A 33 -33.28 3.57 0.31
N ARG A 34 -33.68 3.41 1.58
CA ARG A 34 -34.54 2.28 1.96
C ARG A 34 -35.94 2.33 1.35
N LYS A 35 -36.48 3.52 1.13
CA LYS A 35 -37.82 3.68 0.54
C LYS A 35 -37.81 3.30 -0.94
N PHE A 36 -36.79 3.73 -1.68
CA PHE A 36 -36.74 3.58 -3.13
C PHE A 36 -35.88 2.41 -3.62
N LEU A 37 -34.96 1.90 -2.80
CA LEU A 37 -34.05 0.80 -3.11
C LEU A 37 -34.08 -0.30 -2.02
N PRO A 38 -35.24 -0.85 -1.65
CA PRO A 38 -35.35 -1.81 -0.54
C PRO A 38 -34.60 -3.13 -0.78
N GLY A 39 -34.32 -3.50 -2.03
CA GLY A 39 -33.63 -4.73 -2.41
C GLY A 39 -32.14 -4.58 -2.73
N PHE A 40 -31.60 -3.35 -2.74
CA PHE A 40 -30.21 -3.14 -3.16
C PHE A 40 -29.24 -3.13 -1.98
N PRO A 41 -28.06 -3.78 -2.12
CA PRO A 41 -27.02 -3.69 -1.10
C PRO A 41 -26.45 -2.26 -1.05
N ILE A 42 -26.37 -1.69 0.15
CA ILE A 42 -25.81 -0.35 0.36
C ILE A 42 -24.44 -0.49 1.03
N THR A 43 -23.45 0.19 0.48
CA THR A 43 -22.09 0.18 1.01
C THR A 43 -21.66 1.60 1.35
N TYR A 44 -21.27 1.84 2.60
CA TYR A 44 -20.67 3.12 3.02
C TYR A 44 -19.22 3.20 2.51
N ILE A 45 -18.86 4.30 1.85
CA ILE A 45 -17.49 4.56 1.39
C ILE A 45 -16.87 5.65 2.26
N GLY A 46 -15.66 5.42 2.80
CA GLY A 46 -14.95 6.49 3.51
C GLY A 46 -13.65 6.08 4.17
N PHE A 47 -13.08 7.00 4.95
CA PHE A 47 -11.77 6.81 5.62
C PHE A 47 -11.84 6.88 7.15
N SER A 48 -12.95 7.31 7.73
CA SER A 48 -13.07 7.46 9.19
C SER A 48 -13.75 6.25 9.82
N ILE A 49 -13.00 5.44 10.58
CA ILE A 49 -13.58 4.32 11.34
C ILE A 49 -14.62 4.83 12.32
N VAL A 50 -14.35 5.95 13.02
CA VAL A 50 -15.26 6.50 14.02
C VAL A 50 -16.62 6.84 13.40
N TYR A 51 -16.61 7.41 12.20
CA TYR A 51 -17.84 7.71 11.47
C TYR A 51 -18.49 6.44 10.89
N ALA A 52 -17.69 5.53 10.31
CA ALA A 52 -18.19 4.26 9.77
C ALA A 52 -18.94 3.43 10.81
N ARG A 53 -18.47 3.41 12.07
CA ARG A 53 -19.15 2.70 13.17
C ARG A 53 -20.58 3.15 13.42
N GLN A 54 -20.96 4.37 13.04
CA GLN A 54 -22.35 4.82 13.16
C GLN A 54 -23.29 3.97 12.29
N TYR A 55 -22.80 3.49 11.15
CA TYR A 55 -23.58 2.65 10.24
C TYR A 55 -23.69 1.20 10.71
N LEU A 56 -22.90 0.74 11.69
CA LEU A 56 -23.14 -0.56 12.34
C LEU A 56 -24.53 -0.64 13.01
N LYS A 57 -25.10 0.50 13.41
CA LYS A 57 -26.47 0.58 13.97
C LYS A 57 -27.56 0.55 12.89
N VAL A 58 -27.17 0.70 11.62
CA VAL A 58 -28.06 0.81 10.47
C VAL A 58 -28.08 -0.57 9.80
N PRO A 59 -29.22 -1.28 9.72
CA PRO A 59 -29.30 -2.58 9.04
C PRO A 59 -28.96 -2.46 7.55
N ASN A 60 -28.41 -3.55 6.99
CA ASN A 60 -28.10 -3.74 5.57
C ASN A 60 -27.14 -2.68 4.98
N VAL A 61 -26.16 -2.23 5.78
CA VAL A 61 -25.08 -1.36 5.31
C VAL A 61 -23.73 -2.06 5.50
N SER A 62 -23.07 -2.28 4.37
CA SER A 62 -21.70 -2.80 4.23
C SER A 62 -20.69 -1.64 4.23
N PHE A 63 -19.39 -1.97 4.17
CA PHE A 63 -18.33 -0.97 4.29
C PHE A 63 -17.33 -1.08 3.14
N ASN A 64 -16.87 0.05 2.63
CA ASN A 64 -15.78 0.15 1.67
C ASN A 64 -14.81 1.25 2.14
N MET A 65 -13.73 0.84 2.77
CA MET A 65 -12.89 1.75 3.57
C MET A 65 -11.54 2.02 2.93
N LEU A 66 -10.99 3.21 3.18
CA LEU A 66 -9.58 3.47 2.89
C LEU A 66 -8.73 2.44 3.65
N GLN A 67 -7.97 1.60 2.93
CA GLN A 67 -7.22 0.49 3.54
C GLN A 67 -6.33 0.95 4.70
N LYS A 68 -5.61 2.06 4.50
CA LYS A 68 -4.69 2.62 5.51
C LYS A 68 -5.38 3.04 6.79
N ALA A 69 -6.66 3.42 6.74
CA ALA A 69 -7.42 3.75 7.92
C ALA A 69 -7.70 2.51 8.79
N LEU A 70 -7.74 1.31 8.19
CA LEU A 70 -7.97 0.05 8.88
C LEU A 70 -6.70 -0.59 9.46
N VAL A 71 -5.53 -0.09 9.11
CA VAL A 71 -4.26 -0.62 9.63
C VAL A 71 -4.12 -0.27 11.11
N GLY A 72 -3.95 -1.30 11.95
CA GLY A 72 -3.79 -1.18 13.40
C GLY A 72 -4.95 -1.77 14.20
N GLY A 73 -4.83 -1.75 15.53
CA GLY A 73 -5.77 -2.44 16.42
C GLY A 73 -7.22 -1.96 16.32
N CYS A 74 -7.43 -0.65 16.18
CA CYS A 74 -8.78 -0.08 16.03
C CYS A 74 -9.46 -0.53 14.74
N GLY A 75 -8.72 -0.59 13.63
CA GLY A 75 -9.26 -1.04 12.34
C GLY A 75 -9.47 -2.54 12.28
N THR A 76 -8.55 -3.33 12.85
CA THR A 76 -8.71 -4.79 13.01
C THR A 76 -10.00 -5.11 13.77
N ARG A 77 -10.26 -4.40 14.87
CA ARG A 77 -11.48 -4.59 15.66
C ARG A 77 -12.73 -4.16 14.90
N PHE A 78 -12.64 -3.11 14.09
CA PHE A 78 -13.75 -2.70 13.22
C PHE A 78 -14.07 -3.75 12.15
N ILE A 79 -13.06 -4.36 11.52
CA ILE A 79 -13.23 -5.47 10.57
C ILE A 79 -13.94 -6.65 11.25
N GLN A 80 -13.51 -7.02 12.46
CA GLN A 80 -14.14 -8.07 13.25
C GLN A 80 -15.61 -7.76 13.59
N ASP A 81 -15.90 -6.53 14.02
CA ASP A 81 -17.26 -6.10 14.33
C ASP A 81 -18.18 -6.14 13.09
N ALA A 82 -17.67 -5.72 11.92
CA ALA A 82 -18.42 -5.79 10.67
C ALA A 82 -18.73 -7.24 10.28
N LYS A 83 -17.74 -8.13 10.37
CA LYS A 83 -17.90 -9.58 10.11
C LYS A 83 -18.87 -10.25 11.07
N ALA A 84 -18.77 -9.96 12.37
CA ALA A 84 -19.67 -10.48 13.38
C ALA A 84 -21.13 -10.04 13.12
N ALA A 85 -21.31 -8.87 12.51
CA ALA A 85 -22.61 -8.38 12.07
C ALA A 85 -23.05 -8.92 10.69
N GLY A 86 -22.29 -9.83 10.07
CA GLY A 86 -22.56 -10.36 8.74
C GLY A 86 -22.45 -9.33 7.62
N ARG A 87 -21.64 -8.29 7.81
CA ARG A 87 -21.52 -7.16 6.88
C ARG A 87 -20.21 -7.21 6.11
N PRO A 88 -20.26 -7.34 4.77
CA PRO A 88 -19.08 -7.27 3.94
C PRO A 88 -18.27 -5.99 4.16
N ILE A 89 -16.96 -6.14 4.15
CA ILE A 89 -15.99 -5.06 4.19
C ILE A 89 -15.04 -5.13 3.00
N TYR A 90 -15.06 -4.08 2.20
CA TYR A 90 -14.18 -3.87 1.07
C TYR A 90 -13.14 -2.80 1.41
N VAL A 91 -12.05 -2.77 0.65
CA VAL A 91 -11.01 -1.75 0.80
C VAL A 91 -10.62 -1.12 -0.52
N TRP A 92 -10.28 0.17 -0.49
CA TRP A 92 -9.86 0.95 -1.66
C TRP A 92 -8.78 1.98 -1.31
N THR A 93 -8.02 2.49 -2.27
CA THR A 93 -7.53 1.76 -3.45
C THR A 93 -6.21 1.09 -3.04
N VAL A 94 -6.07 -0.20 -3.31
CA VAL A 94 -4.93 -1.01 -2.83
C VAL A 94 -4.09 -1.45 -4.02
N ASN A 95 -2.98 -0.77 -4.25
CA ASN A 95 -2.10 -1.03 -5.41
C ASN A 95 -0.75 -1.62 -5.00
N GLU A 96 -0.55 -1.89 -3.71
CA GLU A 96 0.67 -2.45 -3.16
C GLU A 96 0.42 -3.90 -2.73
N GLU A 97 1.24 -4.83 -3.22
CA GLU A 97 1.18 -6.26 -2.91
C GLU A 97 1.09 -6.54 -1.40
N GLU A 98 1.95 -5.91 -0.57
CA GLU A 98 1.91 -6.04 0.90
C GLU A 98 0.54 -5.64 1.50
N GLN A 99 -0.11 -4.63 0.93
CA GLN A 99 -1.44 -4.20 1.38
C GLN A 99 -2.54 -5.15 0.88
N MET A 100 -2.35 -5.79 -0.28
CA MET A 100 -3.22 -6.86 -0.78
C MET A 100 -3.13 -8.09 0.12
N GLU A 101 -1.92 -8.53 0.46
CA GLU A 101 -1.65 -9.63 1.39
C GLU A 101 -2.27 -9.34 2.77
N TRP A 102 -2.03 -8.14 3.32
CA TRP A 102 -2.65 -7.73 4.58
C TRP A 102 -4.19 -7.77 4.50
N SER A 103 -4.76 -7.33 3.39
CA SER A 103 -6.21 -7.34 3.17
C SER A 103 -6.76 -8.77 3.22
N ILE A 104 -6.09 -9.72 2.55
CA ILE A 104 -6.44 -11.15 2.58
C ILE A 104 -6.31 -11.70 4.00
N GLU A 105 -5.26 -11.34 4.74
CA GLU A 105 -5.03 -11.83 6.10
C GLU A 105 -6.04 -11.32 7.12
N GLN A 106 -6.47 -10.06 7.00
CA GLN A 106 -7.59 -9.55 7.79
C GLN A 106 -8.93 -10.16 7.34
N GLY A 107 -8.93 -10.82 6.18
CA GLY A 107 -10.06 -11.45 5.53
C GLY A 107 -11.11 -10.44 5.09
N VAL A 108 -10.69 -9.28 4.58
CA VAL A 108 -11.66 -8.36 3.95
C VAL A 108 -12.30 -9.06 2.75
N ASP A 109 -13.56 -8.74 2.46
CA ASP A 109 -14.37 -9.44 1.46
C ASP A 109 -14.04 -9.02 0.02
N GLY A 110 -13.30 -7.93 -0.15
CA GLY A 110 -12.79 -7.55 -1.46
C GLY A 110 -11.83 -6.37 -1.44
N VAL A 111 -11.03 -6.29 -2.49
CA VAL A 111 -9.99 -5.30 -2.68
C VAL A 111 -10.24 -4.57 -3.99
N ILE A 112 -10.36 -3.25 -3.94
CA ILE A 112 -10.45 -2.39 -5.11
C ILE A 112 -9.03 -1.94 -5.45
N THR A 113 -8.57 -2.30 -6.65
CA THR A 113 -7.20 -2.09 -7.12
C THR A 113 -7.20 -1.70 -8.59
N ASP A 114 -6.21 -0.90 -8.99
CA ASP A 114 -5.94 -0.60 -10.39
C ASP A 114 -5.13 -1.71 -11.08
N ASP A 115 -4.61 -2.69 -10.30
CA ASP A 115 -3.90 -3.86 -10.81
C ASP A 115 -4.58 -5.17 -10.37
N PRO A 116 -5.71 -5.55 -11.02
CA PRO A 116 -6.42 -6.78 -10.70
C PRO A 116 -5.59 -8.04 -10.94
N LYS A 117 -4.67 -8.00 -11.92
CA LYS A 117 -3.82 -9.14 -12.27
C LYS A 117 -2.88 -9.47 -11.11
N LEU A 118 -2.18 -8.46 -10.60
CA LEU A 118 -1.34 -8.62 -9.42
C LEU A 118 -2.15 -9.15 -8.23
N PHE A 119 -3.35 -8.62 -7.99
CA PHE A 119 -4.18 -9.09 -6.88
C PHE A 119 -4.60 -10.56 -7.01
N LEU A 120 -4.93 -11.01 -8.21
CA LEU A 120 -5.22 -12.43 -8.48
C LEU A 120 -4.00 -13.31 -8.20
N ASP A 121 -2.82 -12.89 -8.66
CA ASP A 121 -1.57 -13.62 -8.38
C ASP A 121 -1.29 -13.73 -6.87
N VAL A 122 -1.57 -12.67 -6.11
CA VAL A 122 -1.47 -12.67 -4.64
C VAL A 122 -2.47 -13.65 -4.02
N CYS A 123 -3.72 -13.67 -4.51
CA CYS A 123 -4.75 -14.56 -4.00
C CYS A 123 -4.42 -16.03 -4.25
N GLU A 124 -3.91 -16.38 -5.43
CA GLU A 124 -3.50 -17.76 -5.76
C GLU A 124 -2.40 -18.26 -4.82
N ARG A 125 -1.38 -17.44 -4.55
CA ARG A 125 -0.34 -17.79 -3.57
C ARG A 125 -0.85 -17.99 -2.14
N TYR A 126 -1.99 -17.41 -1.79
CA TYR A 126 -2.64 -17.59 -0.48
C TYR A 126 -3.66 -18.76 -0.45
N LYS A 127 -4.05 -19.30 -1.61
CA LYS A 127 -4.90 -20.50 -1.71
C LYS A 127 -4.12 -21.80 -1.61
N GLU A 128 -2.83 -21.78 -1.93
CA GLU A 128 -1.96 -22.94 -1.76
C GLU A 128 -1.93 -23.36 -0.28
N PRO A 129 -2.27 -24.62 0.05
CA PRO A 129 -2.33 -25.08 1.42
C PRO A 129 -0.91 -25.09 2.00
N VAL A 130 -0.62 -24.11 2.84
CA VAL A 130 0.60 -24.11 3.66
C VAL A 130 0.40 -25.18 4.73
N ASP A 131 1.31 -26.16 4.80
CA ASP A 131 1.25 -27.27 5.76
C ASP A 131 0.95 -26.75 7.19
N GLU A 132 0.00 -27.39 7.90
CA GLU A 132 -0.42 -27.02 9.25
C GLU A 132 0.73 -26.67 10.24
N PRO A 133 1.88 -27.38 10.27
CA PRO A 133 3.01 -26.98 11.10
C PRO A 133 3.62 -25.62 10.69
N GLU A 134 3.71 -25.29 9.41
CA GLU A 134 4.20 -23.98 8.95
C GLU A 134 3.18 -22.87 9.22
N ALA A 135 1.89 -23.10 8.94
CA ALA A 135 0.84 -22.13 9.24
C ALA A 135 0.73 -21.85 10.76
N ALA A 136 0.90 -22.86 11.60
CA ALA A 136 0.94 -22.72 13.06
C ALA A 136 2.22 -22.00 13.53
N VAL A 137 3.37 -22.23 12.89
CA VAL A 137 4.63 -21.51 13.15
C VAL A 137 4.51 -20.04 12.75
N VAL A 138 3.94 -19.73 11.58
CA VAL A 138 3.69 -18.36 11.11
C VAL A 138 2.69 -17.64 12.02
N LYS A 139 1.64 -18.32 12.47
CA LYS A 139 0.63 -17.80 13.42
C LYS A 139 1.18 -17.64 14.85
N ALA A 140 2.05 -18.53 15.30
CA ALA A 140 2.73 -18.46 16.60
C ALA A 140 3.84 -17.39 16.64
N LEU A 141 4.57 -17.21 15.54
CA LEU A 141 5.52 -16.10 15.34
C LEU A 141 4.78 -14.74 15.39
N ARG A 142 3.58 -14.66 14.80
CA ARG A 142 2.72 -13.45 14.83
C ARG A 142 2.07 -13.19 16.20
N LYS A 143 1.68 -14.22 16.96
CA LYS A 143 1.06 -14.07 18.30
C LYS A 143 2.07 -13.61 19.38
N LYS A 144 3.37 -13.85 19.19
CA LYS A 144 4.45 -13.35 20.08
C LYS A 144 4.67 -11.83 20.01
N VAL A 145 4.06 -11.12 19.07
CA VAL A 145 4.17 -9.65 18.94
C VAL A 145 3.35 -8.90 20.02
N GLY A 146 2.52 -9.60 20.81
CA GLY A 146 1.72 -9.01 21.90
C GLY A 146 2.35 -9.01 23.30
N ALA A 147 3.50 -9.67 23.50
CA ALA A 147 4.17 -9.72 24.81
C ALA A 147 5.61 -9.21 24.66
N LYS A 148 5.95 -8.16 25.41
CA LYS A 148 7.31 -7.60 25.47
C LYS A 148 8.33 -8.70 25.76
N GLY A 149 9.03 -9.14 24.71
CA GLY A 149 10.20 -9.99 24.75
C GLY A 149 10.96 -9.77 23.44
N LYS A 150 12.25 -9.42 23.53
CA LYS A 150 13.11 -9.12 22.37
C LYS A 150 12.98 -10.21 21.31
N SER A 151 12.43 -9.85 20.15
CA SER A 151 12.27 -10.72 18.99
C SER A 151 13.64 -11.07 18.37
N PRO A 152 13.78 -12.26 17.77
CA PRO A 152 14.98 -12.63 17.03
C PRO A 152 15.15 -11.67 15.85
N LYS A 153 16.35 -11.11 15.69
CA LYS A 153 16.70 -10.12 14.66
C LYS A 153 16.55 -10.76 13.27
N VAL A 154 15.48 -10.43 12.55
CA VAL A 154 15.36 -10.74 11.11
C VAL A 154 16.27 -9.78 10.36
N THR A 155 17.35 -10.30 9.78
CA THR A 155 18.33 -9.50 9.04
C THR A 155 17.94 -9.45 7.56
N LYS A 156 17.51 -8.28 7.09
CA LYS A 156 17.26 -7.98 5.67
C LYS A 156 18.44 -7.21 5.09
N LYS A 157 18.84 -7.57 3.88
CA LYS A 157 19.91 -6.90 3.14
C LYS A 157 19.33 -6.17 1.94
N PHE A 158 19.72 -4.92 1.76
CA PHE A 158 19.34 -4.08 0.64
C PHE A 158 20.58 -3.53 -0.05
N ILE A 159 20.53 -3.41 -1.38
CA ILE A 159 21.60 -2.86 -2.19
C ILE A 159 21.03 -1.75 -3.07
N ILE A 160 21.67 -0.59 -3.07
CA ILE A 160 21.39 0.52 -3.99
C ILE A 160 22.61 0.69 -4.88
N ASN A 161 22.47 0.30 -6.14
CA ASN A 161 23.51 0.41 -7.16
C ASN A 161 23.44 1.80 -7.82
N ALA A 162 24.49 2.59 -7.62
CA ALA A 162 24.69 3.88 -8.28
C ALA A 162 26.00 3.90 -9.09
N SER A 163 26.52 2.73 -9.50
CA SER A 163 27.82 2.60 -10.17
C SER A 163 27.98 3.53 -11.38
N GLN A 164 26.99 3.53 -12.28
CA GLN A 164 27.07 4.29 -13.51
C GLN A 164 27.02 5.81 -13.25
N PRO A 165 26.02 6.36 -12.52
CA PRO A 165 26.02 7.80 -12.19
C PRO A 165 27.18 8.25 -11.29
N ALA A 166 27.74 7.36 -10.46
CA ALA A 166 28.88 7.67 -9.61
C ALA A 166 30.19 7.75 -10.42
N SER A 167 30.39 6.84 -11.38
CA SER A 167 31.50 6.88 -12.33
C SER A 167 31.50 8.17 -13.15
N ASP A 168 30.31 8.59 -13.59
CA ASP A 168 30.12 9.82 -14.35
C ASP A 168 30.21 11.09 -13.48
N LYS A 169 30.50 10.95 -12.18
CA LYS A 169 30.58 12.03 -11.19
C LYS A 169 29.27 12.84 -11.03
N ILE A 170 28.15 12.28 -11.47
CA ILE A 170 26.80 12.88 -11.36
C ILE A 170 26.20 12.59 -9.98
N PHE A 171 26.56 11.47 -9.36
CA PHE A 171 26.02 11.03 -8.07
C PHE A 171 27.12 10.87 -7.02
N ASP A 172 27.03 11.65 -5.94
CA ASP A 172 27.92 11.54 -4.79
C ASP A 172 27.41 10.50 -3.78
N VAL A 173 28.07 9.34 -3.80
CA VAL A 173 27.78 8.18 -2.94
C VAL A 173 28.01 8.50 -1.45
N SER A 174 29.03 9.30 -1.14
CA SER A 174 29.36 9.68 0.23
C SER A 174 28.36 10.67 0.81
N ALA A 175 27.90 11.64 0.00
CA ALA A 175 26.81 12.52 0.39
C ALA A 175 25.50 11.75 0.59
N PHE A 176 25.24 10.73 -0.24
CA PHE A 176 24.05 9.90 -0.10
C PHE A 176 24.08 9.01 1.14
N GLU A 177 25.21 8.39 1.48
CA GLU A 177 25.38 7.63 2.72
C GLU A 177 25.11 8.50 3.96
N LYS A 178 25.68 9.71 4.02
CA LYS A 178 25.41 10.67 5.09
C LYS A 178 23.92 11.01 5.18
N PHE A 179 23.28 11.26 4.03
CA PHE A 179 21.85 11.52 3.98
C PHE A 179 21.00 10.36 4.52
N LEU A 180 21.35 9.10 4.20
CA LEU A 180 20.64 7.94 4.73
C LEU A 180 20.81 7.83 6.24
N ASN A 181 22.02 8.06 6.76
CA ASN A 181 22.27 8.08 8.20
C ASN A 181 21.40 9.14 8.94
N GLU A 182 21.22 10.32 8.35
CA GLU A 182 20.43 11.40 8.94
C GLU A 182 18.90 11.21 8.80
N ARG A 183 18.45 10.49 7.77
CA ARG A 183 17.03 10.46 7.37
C ARG A 183 16.32 9.15 7.62
N ILE A 184 17.04 8.05 7.78
CA ILE A 184 16.44 6.77 8.14
C ILE A 184 15.90 6.87 9.57
N LYS A 185 14.64 6.46 9.72
CA LYS A 185 13.92 6.42 10.98
C LYS A 185 13.84 4.99 11.48
N VAL A 186 14.15 4.81 12.76
CA VAL A 186 13.90 3.58 13.52
C VAL A 186 12.94 3.97 14.66
N ASP A 187 11.84 3.23 14.81
CA ASP A 187 10.77 3.51 15.79
C ASP A 187 10.24 4.96 15.72
N GLY A 188 10.18 5.52 14.51
CA GLY A 188 9.64 6.85 14.24
C GLY A 188 10.61 8.02 14.47
N ARG A 189 11.84 7.77 14.94
CA ARG A 189 12.86 8.81 15.19
C ARG A 189 14.08 8.66 14.28
N VAL A 190 14.65 9.79 13.86
CA VAL A 190 15.95 9.84 13.17
C VAL A 190 17.09 9.82 14.18
N GLY A 191 18.30 9.45 13.75
CA GLY A 191 19.48 9.41 14.63
C GLY A 191 19.50 8.27 15.64
N ASN A 192 18.57 7.31 15.52
CA ASN A 192 18.44 6.14 16.39
C ASN A 192 18.75 4.84 15.65
N LEU A 193 19.84 4.81 14.87
CA LEU A 193 20.19 3.65 14.02
C LEU A 193 20.77 2.50 14.85
N GLY A 194 21.63 2.79 15.82
CA GLY A 194 22.26 1.81 16.72
C GLY A 194 22.79 0.57 15.98
N ASP A 195 22.62 -0.61 16.56
CA ASP A 195 22.95 -1.90 15.92
C ASP A 195 21.78 -2.47 15.08
N THR A 196 20.83 -1.61 14.72
CA THR A 196 19.60 -2.02 14.02
C THR A 196 19.76 -1.87 12.52
N ILE A 197 20.46 -0.83 12.07
CA ILE A 197 20.69 -0.55 10.65
C ILE A 197 22.16 -0.20 10.46
N ALA A 198 22.86 -1.02 9.68
CA ALA A 198 24.22 -0.75 9.21
C ALA A 198 24.15 -0.29 7.75
N ILE A 199 24.81 0.83 7.45
CA ILE A 199 24.91 1.39 6.10
C ILE A 199 26.40 1.39 5.76
N SER A 200 26.75 0.86 4.60
CA SER A 200 28.14 0.80 4.15
C SER A 200 28.23 1.02 2.66
N GLN A 201 29.21 1.82 2.22
CA GLN A 201 29.59 1.87 0.82
C GLN A 201 30.30 0.56 0.44
N GLN A 202 29.78 -0.09 -0.58
CA GLN A 202 30.46 -1.17 -1.28
C GLN A 202 31.21 -0.55 -2.47
N GLY A 203 32.31 -1.19 -2.90
CA GLY A 203 33.06 -0.77 -4.08
C GLY A 203 32.17 -0.54 -5.30
N ASP A 204 32.66 0.26 -6.25
CA ASP A 204 31.97 0.61 -7.50
C ASP A 204 30.69 1.43 -7.30
N GLY A 205 30.59 2.30 -6.29
CA GLY A 205 29.44 3.19 -6.13
C GLY A 205 28.13 2.48 -5.73
N LYS A 206 28.24 1.36 -5.00
CA LYS A 206 27.10 0.65 -4.42
C LYS A 206 26.95 1.02 -2.94
N ILE A 207 25.72 1.13 -2.45
CA ILE A 207 25.43 1.26 -1.03
C ILE A 207 24.71 0.01 -0.55
N GLU A 208 25.25 -0.63 0.48
CA GLU A 208 24.64 -1.75 1.17
C GLU A 208 23.99 -1.29 2.48
N ILE A 209 22.77 -1.73 2.72
CA ILE A 209 22.02 -1.48 3.95
C ILE A 209 21.61 -2.82 4.56
N ILE A 210 22.17 -3.15 5.71
CA ILE A 210 21.80 -4.32 6.51
C ILE A 210 20.88 -3.84 7.62
N ALA A 211 19.64 -4.35 7.63
CA ALA A 211 18.61 -3.97 8.57
C ALA A 211 18.18 -5.18 9.40
N HIS A 212 18.30 -5.09 10.72
CA HIS A 212 17.85 -6.09 11.68
C HIS A 212 16.40 -5.86 12.17
N ASN A 213 15.70 -4.93 11.52
CA ASN A 213 14.29 -4.60 11.76
C ASN A 213 13.45 -4.77 10.48
N GLU A 214 12.17 -4.44 10.56
CA GLU A 214 11.24 -4.47 9.42
C GLU A 214 11.43 -3.29 8.43
N LEU A 215 12.68 -2.89 8.16
CA LEU A 215 12.96 -1.90 7.13
C LEU A 215 12.43 -2.42 5.77
N SER A 216 11.68 -1.58 5.06
CA SER A 216 11.16 -1.90 3.74
C SER A 216 12.00 -1.25 2.65
N GLY A 217 12.18 -1.96 1.53
CA GLY A 217 12.87 -1.40 0.38
C GLY A 217 12.10 -0.24 -0.28
N ARG A 218 10.77 -0.15 -0.07
CA ARG A 218 9.97 1.03 -0.44
C ARG A 218 10.45 2.30 0.28
N TYR A 219 10.76 2.20 1.57
CA TYR A 219 11.26 3.34 2.33
C TYR A 219 12.63 3.80 1.81
N LEU A 220 13.52 2.86 1.48
CA LEU A 220 14.80 3.16 0.84
C LEU A 220 14.62 3.79 -0.55
N LYS A 221 13.71 3.27 -1.38
CA LYS A 221 13.36 3.88 -2.68
C LYS A 221 12.83 5.32 -2.52
N TYR A 222 11.99 5.56 -1.51
CA TYR A 222 11.50 6.91 -1.19
C TYR A 222 12.65 7.85 -0.80
N LEU A 223 13.52 7.43 0.13
CA LEU A 223 14.65 8.25 0.56
C LEU A 223 15.62 8.53 -0.59
N THR A 224 15.87 7.55 -1.45
CA THR A 224 16.68 7.71 -2.66
C THR A 224 16.06 8.75 -3.58
N LYS A 225 14.76 8.63 -3.90
CA LYS A 225 14.03 9.64 -4.71
C LYS A 225 14.02 11.03 -4.07
N LYS A 226 14.00 11.10 -2.74
CA LYS A 226 14.04 12.36 -1.97
C LYS A 226 15.42 13.01 -2.06
N PHE A 227 16.49 12.23 -1.98
CA PHE A 227 17.85 12.72 -2.18
C PHE A 227 18.06 13.22 -3.61
N LEU A 228 17.62 12.45 -4.62
CA LEU A 228 17.67 12.87 -6.02
C LEU A 228 16.95 14.20 -6.24
N LYS A 229 15.80 14.43 -5.59
CA LYS A 229 15.11 15.73 -5.68
C LYS A 229 15.90 16.85 -5.01
N LYS A 230 16.50 16.60 -3.85
CA LYS A 230 17.33 17.58 -3.12
C LYS A 230 18.56 18.00 -3.94
N MET A 231 19.15 17.06 -4.68
CA MET A 231 20.31 17.30 -5.55
C MET A 231 19.94 17.63 -7.00
N GLN A 232 18.65 17.85 -7.30
CA GLN A 232 18.14 18.17 -8.65
C GLN A 232 18.44 17.12 -9.74
N LEU A 233 18.67 15.86 -9.36
CA LEU A 233 18.97 14.74 -10.26
C LEU A 233 17.73 13.98 -10.77
N ARG A 234 16.53 14.48 -10.48
CA ARG A 234 15.26 13.76 -10.74
C ARG A 234 14.89 13.66 -12.21
N ASP A 235 15.42 14.57 -13.02
CA ASP A 235 15.13 14.63 -14.45
C ASP A 235 16.06 13.68 -15.23
N TRP A 236 17.19 13.31 -14.63
CA TRP A 236 18.23 12.50 -15.27
C TRP A 236 18.21 11.05 -14.77
N LEU A 237 17.92 10.85 -13.47
CA LEU A 237 18.00 9.55 -12.82
C LEU A 237 16.65 9.06 -12.29
N ARG A 238 16.37 7.78 -12.53
CA ARG A 238 15.26 7.03 -11.95
C ARG A 238 15.75 5.85 -11.12
N VAL A 239 15.02 5.58 -10.03
CA VAL A 239 15.27 4.42 -9.15
C VAL A 239 14.40 3.24 -9.61
N VAL A 240 15.04 2.17 -10.09
CA VAL A 240 14.41 0.94 -10.57
C VAL A 240 14.71 -0.20 -9.60
N SER A 241 13.75 -1.10 -9.36
CA SER A 241 14.01 -2.34 -8.62
C SER A 241 14.44 -3.40 -9.61
N THR A 242 15.59 -4.03 -9.40
CA THR A 242 16.08 -5.10 -10.28
C THR A 242 15.70 -6.48 -9.75
N SER A 243 15.80 -6.67 -8.44
CA SER A 243 15.35 -7.87 -7.73
C SER A 243 14.90 -7.52 -6.31
N LYS A 244 14.42 -8.50 -5.55
CA LYS A 244 14.00 -8.29 -4.16
C LYS A 244 15.17 -7.78 -3.33
N GLY A 245 15.05 -6.54 -2.84
CA GLY A 245 16.08 -5.89 -2.04
C GLY A 245 17.19 -5.19 -2.85
N VAL A 246 17.18 -5.27 -4.18
CA VAL A 246 18.19 -4.62 -5.03
C VAL A 246 17.55 -3.52 -5.87
N TYR A 247 18.13 -2.34 -5.77
CA TYR A 247 17.72 -1.12 -6.45
C TYR A 247 18.86 -0.57 -7.29
N GLU A 248 18.54 0.06 -8.41
CA GLU A 248 19.50 0.61 -9.34
C GLU A 248 19.09 2.02 -9.78
N LEU A 249 20.06 2.93 -9.85
CA LEU A 249 19.90 4.24 -10.47
C LEU A 249 20.18 4.11 -11.97
N LYS A 250 19.14 4.32 -12.78
CA LYS A 250 19.23 4.31 -14.25
C LYS A 250 18.98 5.70 -14.80
N PHE A 251 19.66 6.04 -15.89
CA PHE A 251 19.29 7.22 -16.65
C PHE A 251 17.89 7.06 -17.27
N PHE A 252 17.19 8.17 -17.48
CA PHE A 252 16.08 8.18 -18.42
C PHE A 252 16.66 8.03 -19.83
N ASN A 253 16.00 7.24 -20.69
CA ASN A 253 16.34 7.27 -22.10
C ASN A 253 15.96 8.65 -22.60
N VAL A 254 16.95 9.49 -22.85
CA VAL A 254 16.78 10.66 -23.71
C VAL A 254 16.54 10.06 -25.09
N VAL A 255 15.29 10.09 -25.56
CA VAL A 255 15.05 9.99 -27.00
C VAL A 255 15.78 11.20 -27.57
N ASN A 256 16.77 10.93 -28.40
CA ASN A 256 17.54 11.97 -29.05
C ASN A 256 16.58 12.64 -30.05
N ASP A 257 15.85 13.67 -29.64
CA ASP A 257 15.08 14.56 -30.52
C ASP A 257 16.05 15.50 -31.29
N GLU A 258 17.15 14.94 -31.80
CA GLU A 258 18.14 15.58 -32.68
C GLU A 258 18.35 14.69 -33.92
N ALA A 259 17.26 14.36 -34.60
CA ALA A 259 17.30 13.73 -35.92
C ALA A 259 16.04 14.10 -36.70
N ASP A 260 15.73 15.40 -36.82
CA ASP A 260 14.79 15.94 -37.82
C ASP A 260 15.21 17.39 -38.23
N GLU A 261 16.51 17.66 -38.25
CA GLU A 261 17.08 18.73 -39.09
C GLU A 261 18.02 18.05 -40.09
N ASP A 262 17.83 18.38 -41.37
CA ASP A 262 18.47 17.87 -42.59
C ASP A 262 17.88 16.56 -43.19
N ASP A 263 16.87 16.71 -44.06
CA ASP A 263 17.04 16.54 -45.52
C ASP A 263 15.72 16.84 -46.30
N GLU A 264 15.78 17.88 -47.16
CA GLU A 264 14.86 18.34 -48.25
C GLU A 264 13.39 18.75 -47.97
#